data_AF-A0A8M6YWL2-F1
#
_entry.id   AF-A0A8M6YWL2-F1
#
_cell.length_a   1.000
_cell.length_b   1.000
_cell.length_c   1.000
_cell.angle_alpha   90.00
_cell.angle_beta   90.00
_cell.angle_gamma   90.00
#
_symmetry.space_group_name_H-M   'P 1'
#
loop_
_entity.id
_entity.type
_entity.pdbx_description
1 polymer ?
#
loop_
_entity_poly.entity_id
_entity_poly.type
_entity_poly.pdbx_seq_one_letter_code
_entity_poly.pdbx_strand_id
1 'polypeptide(L)'
;MRLFLVLPHLLLFLSVFSLTRTQTSAPSTYAATTPAAVTQTTAPPTPTPPQTKAPTTPLTTTTSPKTPTITPPRTTVTTSPTSPLPAPQIFYPFGSAAGDSINPAADDGGSSVIPLLSPFLYFGRTYQQIYVNNNGDLTFSQNLEQYVPYVFPGNGSQDIIAGLWTDLDNRERGVVSYNQYTNGSVLTRATQDINNYFPYLTFTASWVFVATWDKVAYYPVTDTKTSFQMVLISDSSNSFVLMNYGDIAVAGQQVEAGYDTINSTNYFVIPGSNNGISISNLQNSSNVSDPGRWVFRVDGGPETNRENVVGLQADLVSFLDLTESANMQIVLQQIKQELVKKGLPSNINLELRKIKKINP
;
A
#
# COMPACT_ATOMS: atom_id res chain seq x y z
N MET A 1 -6.73 9.01 17.36
CA MET A 1 -6.65 8.77 18.81
C MET A 1 -7.71 9.64 19.50
N ARG A 2 -8.74 9.05 20.10
CA ARG A 2 -9.77 9.75 20.90
C ARG A 2 -10.06 8.87 22.12
N LEU A 3 -9.74 9.35 23.32
CA LEU A 3 -10.13 8.71 24.58
C LEU A 3 -10.49 9.75 25.64
N PHE A 4 -11.43 9.35 26.50
CA PHE A 4 -12.25 10.13 27.41
C PHE A 4 -11.56 10.49 28.74
N LEU A 5 -12.29 11.26 29.56
CA LEU A 5 -11.85 12.01 30.74
C LEU A 5 -11.08 11.23 31.82
N VAL A 6 -10.13 11.99 32.41
CA VAL A 6 -9.40 11.82 33.68
C VAL A 6 -8.24 10.82 33.66
N LEU A 7 -7.06 11.17 33.14
CA LEU A 7 -5.79 10.49 33.48
C LEU A 7 -4.55 11.31 33.00
N PRO A 8 -3.34 11.10 33.57
CA PRO A 8 -2.18 11.98 33.39
C PRO A 8 -1.73 12.06 31.93
N HIS A 9 -1.44 13.28 31.49
CA HIS A 9 -0.91 13.55 30.16
C HIS A 9 0.60 13.34 30.19
N LEU A 10 1.19 12.80 29.12
CA LEU A 10 2.62 12.58 29.06
C LEU A 10 3.17 13.14 27.76
N LEU A 11 4.28 13.87 27.88
CA LEU A 11 5.03 14.35 26.73
C LEU A 11 6.16 13.39 26.39
N LEU A 12 6.14 12.88 25.16
CA LEU A 12 7.16 11.99 24.63
C LEU A 12 8.00 12.71 23.58
N PHE A 13 9.31 12.72 23.75
CA PHE A 13 10.25 13.15 22.72
C PHE A 13 10.89 11.92 22.10
N LEU A 14 10.73 11.78 20.79
CA LEU A 14 11.20 10.65 20.00
C LEU A 14 12.14 11.14 18.91
N SER A 15 13.12 10.32 18.58
CA SER A 15 13.92 10.42 17.37
C SER A 15 13.47 9.34 16.40
N VAL A 16 13.01 9.74 15.21
CA VAL A 16 12.65 8.82 14.12
C VAL A 16 13.80 8.80 13.11
N PHE A 17 14.30 7.61 12.76
CA PHE A 17 15.36 7.45 11.76
C PHE A 17 15.20 6.16 10.95
N SER A 18 15.73 6.16 9.73
CA SER A 18 15.74 4.98 8.84
C SER A 18 16.95 4.08 9.13
N LEU A 19 16.80 2.76 8.98
CA LEU A 19 17.94 1.84 9.01
C LEU A 19 18.60 1.73 7.62
N THR A 20 19.88 2.08 7.52
CA THR A 20 20.76 1.65 6.41
C THR A 20 21.61 0.48 6.88
N ARG A 21 21.36 -0.74 6.39
CA ARG A 21 22.25 -1.88 6.66
C ARG A 21 23.37 -1.87 5.62
N THR A 22 24.57 -1.43 5.99
CA THR A 22 25.78 -1.59 5.16
C THR A 22 26.18 -3.06 5.17
N GLN A 23 26.05 -3.76 4.04
CA GLN A 23 26.64 -5.10 3.88
C GLN A 23 28.15 -4.96 3.66
N THR A 24 28.94 -5.51 4.57
CA THR A 24 30.33 -5.90 4.31
C THR A 24 30.31 -7.12 3.39
N SER A 25 30.59 -6.91 2.10
CA SER A 25 30.76 -7.99 1.14
C SER A 25 32.10 -8.71 1.39
N ALA A 26 32.06 -9.96 1.86
CA ALA A 26 33.18 -10.87 1.74
C ALA A 26 33.06 -11.65 0.41
N PRO A 27 34.14 -11.85 -0.37
CA PRO A 27 34.05 -12.55 -1.65
C PRO A 27 33.84 -14.05 -1.43
N SER A 28 32.72 -14.58 -1.89
CA SER A 28 32.46 -16.01 -1.96
C SER A 28 33.00 -16.58 -3.28
N THR A 29 34.03 -17.42 -3.18
CA THR A 29 34.52 -18.25 -4.28
C THR A 29 33.49 -19.34 -4.61
N TYR A 30 32.86 -19.26 -5.78
CA TYR A 30 31.97 -20.30 -6.31
C TYR A 30 32.81 -21.46 -6.87
N ALA A 31 32.70 -22.64 -6.25
CA ALA A 31 33.10 -23.90 -6.86
C ALA A 31 31.88 -24.50 -7.57
N ALA A 32 31.97 -24.67 -8.88
CA ALA A 32 30.92 -25.28 -9.71
C ALA A 32 30.84 -26.79 -9.44
N THR A 33 29.72 -27.26 -8.91
CA THR A 33 29.38 -28.68 -8.85
C THR A 33 28.32 -29.00 -9.90
N THR A 34 28.57 -30.05 -10.66
CA THR A 34 27.73 -30.53 -11.77
C THR A 34 26.45 -31.22 -11.26
N PRO A 35 25.34 -31.19 -12.03
CA PRO A 35 24.02 -31.59 -11.56
C PRO A 35 23.85 -33.12 -11.54
N ALA A 36 23.28 -33.65 -10.45
CA ALA A 36 22.84 -35.04 -10.35
C ALA A 36 21.44 -35.22 -10.96
N ALA A 37 21.24 -36.33 -11.66
CA ALA A 37 20.00 -36.69 -12.34
C ALA A 37 18.84 -36.93 -11.36
N VAL A 38 17.69 -36.33 -11.66
CA VAL A 38 16.45 -36.43 -10.87
C VAL A 38 15.60 -37.59 -11.42
N THR A 39 15.40 -38.62 -10.61
CA THR A 39 14.49 -39.73 -10.91
C THR A 39 13.08 -39.37 -10.43
N GLN A 40 12.14 -39.23 -11.37
CA GLN A 40 10.72 -39.01 -11.08
C GLN A 40 10.12 -40.26 -10.43
N THR A 41 9.60 -40.11 -9.21
CA THR A 41 8.75 -41.13 -8.57
C THR A 41 7.37 -40.52 -8.37
N THR A 42 6.36 -41.13 -8.97
CA THR A 42 4.95 -40.71 -8.91
C THR A 42 4.33 -41.14 -7.59
N ALA A 43 3.68 -40.20 -6.90
CA ALA A 43 2.93 -40.46 -5.67
C ALA A 43 1.45 -40.80 -5.99
N PRO A 44 0.81 -41.75 -5.27
CA PRO A 44 -0.57 -42.15 -5.49
C PRO A 44 -1.60 -41.18 -4.84
N PRO A 45 -2.85 -41.17 -5.33
CA PRO A 45 -3.85 -40.16 -4.99
C PRO A 45 -4.48 -40.34 -3.59
N THR A 46 -4.74 -39.21 -2.93
CA THR A 46 -5.33 -39.12 -1.58
C THR A 46 -6.88 -39.13 -1.64
N PRO A 47 -7.56 -39.91 -0.77
CA PRO A 47 -9.03 -39.98 -0.75
C PRO A 47 -9.69 -38.82 0.02
N THR A 48 -10.82 -38.35 -0.53
CA THR A 48 -11.67 -37.25 -0.03
C THR A 48 -12.49 -37.62 1.22
N PRO A 49 -12.60 -36.72 2.23
CA PRO A 49 -13.36 -36.95 3.47
C PRO A 49 -14.87 -36.67 3.36
N PRO A 50 -15.72 -37.24 4.25
CA PRO A 50 -17.18 -37.19 4.14
C PRO A 50 -17.80 -35.95 4.81
N GLN A 51 -18.85 -35.43 4.18
CA GLN A 51 -19.65 -34.28 4.61
C GLN A 51 -20.62 -34.65 5.74
N THR A 52 -20.59 -33.89 6.85
CA THR A 52 -21.53 -34.04 7.97
C THR A 52 -22.45 -32.81 8.03
N LYS A 53 -23.76 -33.05 8.10
CA LYS A 53 -24.84 -32.05 8.06
C LYS A 53 -25.08 -31.47 9.47
N ALA A 54 -25.04 -30.14 9.60
CA ALA A 54 -25.24 -29.43 10.87
C ALA A 54 -26.75 -29.23 11.19
N PRO A 55 -27.19 -29.35 12.47
CA PRO A 55 -28.56 -29.10 12.88
C PRO A 55 -28.80 -27.63 13.28
N THR A 56 -29.92 -27.07 12.83
CA THR A 56 -30.45 -25.74 13.14
C THR A 56 -31.32 -25.78 14.40
N THR A 57 -31.14 -24.82 15.32
CA THR A 57 -32.00 -24.62 16.50
C THR A 57 -32.62 -23.21 16.48
N PRO A 58 -33.91 -23.03 16.82
CA PRO A 58 -34.61 -21.75 16.72
C PRO A 58 -34.43 -20.89 17.98
N LEU A 59 -34.17 -19.59 17.79
CA LEU A 59 -33.95 -18.61 18.86
C LEU A 59 -35.26 -17.88 19.20
N THR A 60 -35.76 -18.06 20.44
CA THR A 60 -36.90 -17.32 21.00
C THR A 60 -36.48 -15.95 21.53
N THR A 61 -37.17 -14.91 21.09
CA THR A 61 -37.04 -13.51 21.50
C THR A 61 -37.91 -13.21 22.72
N THR A 62 -37.33 -12.66 23.78
CA THR A 62 -38.06 -12.11 24.93
C THR A 62 -37.99 -10.59 24.94
N THR A 63 -39.14 -9.96 25.14
CA THR A 63 -39.33 -8.51 25.16
C THR A 63 -39.29 -8.01 26.59
N SER A 64 -38.44 -7.01 26.88
CA SER A 64 -38.39 -6.30 28.16
C SER A 64 -38.87 -4.85 28.04
N PRO A 65 -39.45 -4.26 29.10
CA PRO A 65 -40.26 -3.04 29.00
C PRO A 65 -39.44 -1.74 29.03
N LYS A 66 -39.98 -0.72 28.36
CA LYS A 66 -39.44 0.64 28.17
C LYS A 66 -39.39 1.44 29.48
N THR A 67 -38.23 2.03 29.77
CA THR A 67 -38.09 3.19 30.68
C THR A 67 -37.94 4.48 29.85
N PRO A 68 -38.53 5.62 30.25
CA PRO A 68 -38.53 6.85 29.46
C PRO A 68 -37.21 7.62 29.66
N THR A 69 -36.42 7.76 28.59
CA THR A 69 -35.25 8.65 28.57
C THR A 69 -35.64 9.99 27.95
N ILE A 70 -35.41 11.07 28.70
CA ILE A 70 -35.66 12.45 28.31
C ILE A 70 -34.51 12.90 27.39
N THR A 71 -34.78 13.07 26.11
CA THR A 71 -33.75 13.44 25.11
C THR A 71 -33.62 14.97 25.02
N PRO A 72 -32.41 15.55 25.19
CA PRO A 72 -32.18 16.98 24.98
C PRO A 72 -32.30 17.38 23.50
N PRO A 73 -32.46 18.69 23.19
CA PRO A 73 -32.84 19.17 21.86
C PRO A 73 -31.78 18.83 20.80
N ARG A 74 -32.22 18.12 19.77
CA ARG A 74 -31.40 17.71 18.63
C ARG A 74 -31.30 18.84 17.62
N THR A 75 -30.13 19.47 17.54
CA THR A 75 -29.79 20.35 16.42
C THR A 75 -29.77 19.52 15.15
N THR A 76 -30.66 19.83 14.21
CA THR A 76 -30.82 19.09 12.96
C THR A 76 -29.81 19.68 11.97
N VAL A 77 -28.63 19.06 11.86
CA VAL A 77 -27.72 19.35 10.74
C VAL A 77 -28.21 18.53 9.55
N THR A 78 -28.83 19.22 8.60
CA THR A 78 -29.31 18.67 7.34
C THR A 78 -28.11 18.34 6.45
N THR A 79 -27.53 17.15 6.61
CA THR A 79 -26.64 16.60 5.58
C THR A 79 -27.52 15.93 4.54
N SER A 80 -27.56 16.49 3.33
CA SER A 80 -28.13 15.84 2.16
C SER A 80 -27.48 14.46 1.99
N PRO A 81 -28.24 13.39 1.72
CA PRO A 81 -27.67 12.09 1.42
C PRO A 81 -26.88 12.20 0.12
N THR A 82 -25.56 12.27 0.21
CA THR A 82 -24.70 11.97 -0.94
C THR A 82 -24.87 10.49 -1.23
N SER A 83 -25.67 10.19 -2.24
CA SER A 83 -25.67 8.88 -2.89
C SER A 83 -24.21 8.50 -3.20
N PRO A 84 -23.80 7.25 -2.99
CA PRO A 84 -22.42 6.85 -3.28
C PRO A 84 -22.12 7.15 -4.75
N LEU A 85 -21.15 8.04 -5.00
CA LEU A 85 -20.64 8.30 -6.35
C LEU A 85 -19.97 7.02 -6.88
N PRO A 86 -20.06 6.75 -8.19
CA PRO A 86 -19.42 5.58 -8.78
C PRO A 86 -17.91 5.59 -8.48
N ALA A 87 -17.39 4.44 -8.06
CA ALA A 87 -15.98 4.22 -7.83
C ALA A 87 -15.18 4.42 -9.14
N PRO A 88 -14.09 5.20 -9.13
CA PRO A 88 -14.03 6.43 -8.32
C PRO A 88 -13.58 7.64 -9.15
N GLN A 89 -14.16 8.79 -8.83
CA GLN A 89 -13.69 10.12 -9.24
C GLN A 89 -12.19 10.37 -8.91
N ILE A 90 -11.62 9.53 -8.03
CA ILE A 90 -10.21 9.58 -7.63
C ILE A 90 -9.24 9.10 -8.71
N PHE A 91 -9.69 8.32 -9.69
CA PHE A 91 -8.81 7.88 -10.78
C PHE A 91 -8.47 9.06 -11.68
N TYR A 92 -7.22 9.11 -12.12
CA TYR A 92 -6.80 9.89 -13.26
C TYR A 92 -7.44 9.32 -14.53
N PRO A 93 -7.63 10.12 -15.60
CA PRO A 93 -8.16 9.62 -16.86
C PRO A 93 -7.40 8.38 -17.34
N PHE A 94 -8.13 7.38 -17.81
CA PHE A 94 -7.57 6.10 -18.27
C PHE A 94 -8.41 5.50 -19.40
N GLY A 95 -7.88 4.45 -20.01
CA GLY A 95 -8.49 3.71 -21.11
C GLY A 95 -8.39 4.44 -22.45
N SER A 96 -9.10 3.93 -23.46
CA SER A 96 -8.98 4.42 -24.84
C SER A 96 -9.30 5.92 -25.00
N ALA A 97 -10.22 6.45 -24.19
CA ALA A 97 -10.55 7.88 -24.20
C ALA A 97 -9.40 8.78 -23.70
N ALA A 98 -8.51 8.25 -22.87
CA ALA A 98 -7.31 8.94 -22.40
C ALA A 98 -6.09 8.70 -23.33
N GLY A 99 -6.26 7.90 -24.39
CA GLY A 99 -5.18 7.54 -25.31
C GLY A 99 -4.23 6.48 -24.77
N ASP A 100 -4.67 5.70 -23.79
CA ASP A 100 -3.82 4.66 -23.18
C ASP A 100 -3.44 3.56 -24.17
N SER A 101 -2.22 3.06 -24.03
CA SER A 101 -1.81 1.75 -24.54
C SER A 101 -2.43 0.65 -23.68
N ILE A 102 -2.75 -0.49 -24.31
CA ILE A 102 -3.41 -1.62 -23.64
C ILE A 102 -2.43 -2.80 -23.61
N ASN A 103 -2.26 -3.41 -22.45
CA ASN A 103 -1.51 -4.66 -22.34
C ASN A 103 -2.19 -5.80 -23.11
N PRO A 104 -1.43 -6.78 -23.63
CA PRO A 104 -2.01 -8.01 -24.14
C PRO A 104 -2.92 -8.68 -23.10
N ALA A 105 -4.03 -9.24 -23.58
CA ALA A 105 -4.89 -10.13 -22.81
C ALA A 105 -4.18 -11.47 -22.67
N ALA A 106 -3.50 -11.67 -21.54
CA ALA A 106 -2.63 -12.81 -21.28
C ALA A 106 -2.56 -13.10 -19.78
N ASP A 107 -2.65 -14.37 -19.44
CA ASP A 107 -2.29 -14.87 -18.11
C ASP A 107 -0.84 -14.55 -17.83
N ASP A 108 -0.52 -14.07 -16.63
CA ASP A 108 0.85 -13.81 -16.20
C ASP A 108 1.66 -12.91 -17.14
N GLY A 109 0.98 -12.17 -18.01
CA GLY A 109 1.60 -11.32 -19.02
C GLY A 109 1.89 -9.91 -18.51
N GLY A 110 2.28 -9.03 -19.43
CA GLY A 110 2.48 -7.63 -19.14
C GLY A 110 2.81 -6.83 -20.40
N SER A 111 3.23 -5.60 -20.20
CA SER A 111 3.74 -4.76 -21.28
C SER A 111 5.10 -5.28 -21.77
N SER A 112 5.46 -4.93 -23.02
CA SER A 112 6.87 -4.84 -23.38
C SER A 112 7.55 -3.73 -22.56
N VAL A 113 8.86 -3.57 -22.71
CA VAL A 113 9.58 -2.42 -22.11
C VAL A 113 8.95 -1.09 -22.58
N ILE A 114 8.65 -0.19 -21.64
CA ILE A 114 8.10 1.13 -21.93
C ILE A 114 9.19 2.17 -21.64
N PRO A 115 9.75 2.84 -22.65
CA PRO A 115 10.66 3.95 -22.45
C PRO A 115 9.94 5.13 -21.77
N LEU A 116 10.52 5.66 -20.69
CA LEU A 116 9.96 6.82 -20.00
C LEU A 116 10.33 8.09 -20.75
N LEU A 117 9.36 9.00 -20.93
CA LEU A 117 9.61 10.32 -21.52
C LEU A 117 10.45 11.24 -20.63
N SER A 118 10.55 10.92 -19.33
CA SER A 118 11.40 11.59 -18.35
C SER A 118 11.98 10.53 -17.40
N PRO A 119 13.26 10.64 -16.98
CA PRO A 119 13.80 9.73 -15.98
C PRO A 119 13.01 9.81 -14.66
N PHE A 120 12.77 8.66 -14.03
CA PHE A 120 12.07 8.57 -12.76
C PHE A 120 13.05 8.19 -11.65
N LEU A 121 13.19 9.06 -10.64
CA LEU A 121 14.03 8.80 -9.47
C LEU A 121 13.24 7.99 -8.43
N TYR A 122 13.68 6.78 -8.14
CA TYR A 122 13.04 5.85 -7.22
C TYR A 122 14.06 5.30 -6.22
N PHE A 123 13.91 5.68 -4.95
CA PHE A 123 14.77 5.31 -3.83
C PHE A 123 16.28 5.46 -4.09
N GLY A 124 16.68 6.52 -4.79
CA GLY A 124 18.08 6.81 -5.16
C GLY A 124 18.55 6.16 -6.46
N ARG A 125 17.67 5.44 -7.17
CA ARG A 125 17.93 4.84 -8.49
C ARG A 125 17.13 5.58 -9.55
N THR A 126 17.79 5.99 -10.63
CA THR A 126 17.11 6.65 -11.74
C THR A 126 16.79 5.64 -12.85
N TYR A 127 15.52 5.50 -13.18
CA TYR A 127 15.04 4.62 -14.23
C TYR A 127 14.60 5.39 -15.47
N GLN A 128 14.84 4.82 -16.64
CA GLN A 128 14.43 5.37 -17.95
C GLN A 128 13.44 4.46 -18.67
N GLN A 129 12.99 3.40 -18.01
CA GLN A 129 12.04 2.45 -18.54
C GLN A 129 11.19 1.88 -17.41
N ILE A 130 10.01 1.36 -17.74
CA ILE A 130 9.09 0.69 -16.81
C ILE A 130 8.38 -0.46 -17.54
N TYR A 131 7.85 -1.39 -16.76
CA TYR A 131 6.97 -2.47 -17.19
C TYR A 131 5.68 -2.41 -16.38
N VAL A 132 4.56 -2.66 -17.05
CA VAL A 132 3.22 -2.78 -16.44
C VAL A 132 2.83 -4.24 -16.49
N ASN A 133 2.82 -4.92 -15.34
CA ASN A 133 2.58 -6.36 -15.27
C ASN A 133 1.10 -6.65 -15.00
N ASN A 134 0.51 -7.64 -15.66
CA ASN A 134 -0.93 -7.94 -15.53
C ASN A 134 -1.29 -8.29 -14.08
N ASN A 135 -0.36 -8.93 -13.36
CA ASN A 135 -0.47 -9.32 -11.96
C ASN A 135 -0.43 -8.15 -10.95
N GLY A 136 -0.51 -6.89 -11.40
CA GLY A 136 -0.90 -5.76 -10.55
C GLY A 136 0.26 -4.97 -9.94
N ASP A 137 1.43 -5.11 -10.53
CA ASP A 137 2.66 -4.44 -10.14
C ASP A 137 3.36 -3.73 -11.31
N LEU A 138 4.24 -2.79 -10.96
CA LEU A 138 5.19 -2.15 -11.86
C LEU A 138 6.59 -2.56 -11.47
N THR A 139 7.42 -2.75 -12.48
CA THR A 139 8.85 -3.03 -12.34
C THR A 139 9.65 -2.19 -13.33
N PHE A 140 10.94 -2.02 -13.07
CA PHE A 140 11.80 -1.18 -13.91
C PHE A 140 12.84 -1.95 -14.73
N SER A 141 13.30 -3.11 -14.26
CA SER A 141 14.41 -3.83 -14.90
C SER A 141 13.95 -4.89 -15.88
N GLN A 142 12.89 -5.63 -15.57
CA GLN A 142 12.27 -6.62 -16.45
C GLN A 142 10.79 -6.81 -16.09
N ASN A 143 10.01 -7.42 -16.97
CA ASN A 143 8.63 -7.83 -16.68
C ASN A 143 8.58 -8.84 -15.52
N LEU A 144 7.46 -8.90 -14.80
CA LEU A 144 7.26 -9.85 -13.71
C LEU A 144 6.00 -10.67 -13.97
N GLU A 145 6.19 -11.94 -14.32
CA GLU A 145 5.11 -12.90 -14.60
C GLU A 145 4.68 -13.65 -13.32
N GLN A 146 5.37 -13.42 -12.20
CA GLN A 146 5.06 -14.09 -10.93
C GLN A 146 3.69 -13.65 -10.39
N TYR A 147 2.77 -14.59 -10.24
CA TYR A 147 1.40 -14.34 -9.74
C TYR A 147 1.24 -14.53 -8.23
N VAL A 148 2.11 -15.32 -7.58
CA VAL A 148 2.12 -15.46 -6.12
C VAL A 148 3.05 -14.41 -5.53
N PRO A 149 2.54 -13.37 -4.84
CA PRO A 149 3.39 -12.35 -4.25
C PRO A 149 4.28 -12.94 -3.14
N TYR A 150 5.50 -12.43 -2.99
CA TYR A 150 6.23 -12.60 -1.74
C TYR A 150 5.82 -11.51 -0.75
N VAL A 151 5.88 -11.81 0.55
CA VAL A 151 5.58 -10.82 1.59
C VAL A 151 6.68 -9.76 1.63
N PHE A 152 6.32 -8.48 1.62
CA PHE A 152 7.31 -7.42 1.80
C PHE A 152 7.74 -7.30 3.27
N PRO A 153 9.04 -7.16 3.56
CA PRO A 153 10.15 -7.09 2.62
C PRO A 153 10.62 -8.49 2.15
N GLY A 154 10.76 -8.67 0.85
CA GLY A 154 11.23 -9.93 0.24
C GLY A 154 12.75 -10.04 0.08
N ASN A 155 13.49 -8.93 0.23
CA ASN A 155 14.92 -8.82 -0.09
C ASN A 155 15.25 -9.27 -1.52
N GLY A 156 14.39 -8.88 -2.46
CA GLY A 156 14.52 -9.22 -3.88
C GLY A 156 15.67 -8.52 -4.60
N SER A 157 15.91 -8.95 -5.84
CA SER A 157 16.93 -8.40 -6.74
C SER A 157 16.40 -7.33 -7.70
N GLN A 158 15.15 -6.91 -7.56
CA GLN A 158 14.50 -5.92 -8.41
C GLN A 158 13.56 -5.01 -7.60
N ASP A 159 13.44 -3.77 -8.04
CA ASP A 159 12.49 -2.80 -7.50
C ASP A 159 11.07 -3.11 -8.02
N ILE A 160 10.10 -3.12 -7.10
CA ILE A 160 8.68 -3.37 -7.40
C ILE A 160 7.79 -2.31 -6.74
N ILE A 161 6.78 -1.86 -7.47
CA ILE A 161 5.69 -1.04 -6.96
C ILE A 161 4.40 -1.86 -7.18
N ALA A 162 3.81 -2.36 -6.10
CA ALA A 162 2.63 -3.22 -6.14
C ALA A 162 1.38 -2.40 -5.84
N GLY A 163 0.57 -2.10 -6.85
CA GLY A 163 -0.75 -1.50 -6.66
C GLY A 163 -1.65 -2.50 -5.96
N LEU A 164 -1.70 -3.73 -6.48
CA LEU A 164 -2.28 -4.91 -5.85
C LEU A 164 -1.66 -6.13 -6.55
N TRP A 165 -0.55 -6.64 -6.02
CA TRP A 165 0.16 -7.78 -6.58
C TRP A 165 -0.52 -9.09 -6.20
N THR A 166 -1.04 -9.81 -7.20
CA THR A 166 -1.69 -11.10 -7.06
C THR A 166 -1.94 -11.74 -8.43
N ASP A 167 -2.53 -12.94 -8.44
CA ASP A 167 -2.92 -13.68 -9.63
C ASP A 167 -4.15 -13.04 -10.32
N LEU A 168 -3.88 -12.14 -11.28
CA LEU A 168 -4.87 -11.39 -12.05
C LEU A 168 -4.88 -11.84 -13.51
N ASP A 169 -6.07 -12.10 -14.03
CA ASP A 169 -6.27 -12.58 -15.40
C ASP A 169 -7.16 -11.61 -16.19
N ASN A 170 -6.56 -10.97 -17.19
CA ASN A 170 -7.24 -10.04 -18.09
C ASN A 170 -7.70 -10.67 -19.42
N ARG A 171 -7.59 -12.00 -19.59
CA ARG A 171 -8.05 -12.71 -20.81
C ARG A 171 -9.56 -12.71 -20.94
N GLU A 172 -10.25 -12.96 -19.83
CA GLU A 172 -11.71 -13.10 -19.79
C GLU A 172 -12.40 -11.81 -19.32
N ARG A 173 -11.72 -10.99 -18.51
CA ARG A 173 -12.33 -9.77 -17.95
C ARG A 173 -11.31 -8.71 -17.56
N GLY A 174 -11.69 -7.47 -17.84
CA GLY A 174 -10.95 -6.28 -17.43
C GLY A 174 -9.84 -5.92 -18.40
N VAL A 175 -9.24 -4.76 -18.17
CA VAL A 175 -8.21 -4.22 -19.06
C VAL A 175 -7.10 -3.62 -18.20
N VAL A 176 -5.85 -3.88 -18.59
CA VAL A 176 -4.69 -3.20 -18.04
C VAL A 176 -4.21 -2.20 -19.08
N SER A 177 -4.23 -0.92 -18.74
CA SER A 177 -3.89 0.17 -19.66
C SER A 177 -2.96 1.18 -19.02
N TYR A 178 -2.16 1.87 -19.84
CA TYR A 178 -1.22 2.87 -19.34
C TYR A 178 -0.94 4.00 -20.34
N ASN A 179 -0.56 5.16 -19.81
CA ASN A 179 -0.10 6.29 -20.59
C ASN A 179 0.86 7.18 -19.79
N GLN A 180 1.61 8.03 -20.49
CA GLN A 180 2.48 9.04 -19.92
C GLN A 180 2.21 10.42 -20.51
N TYR A 181 2.34 11.42 -19.64
CA TYR A 181 1.96 12.80 -19.91
C TYR A 181 3.13 13.72 -19.56
N THR A 182 3.37 14.72 -20.42
CA THR A 182 4.33 15.81 -20.20
C THR A 182 3.68 17.19 -20.35
N ASN A 183 2.36 17.24 -20.57
CA ASN A 183 1.55 18.45 -20.63
C ASN A 183 0.07 18.13 -20.32
N GLY A 184 -0.77 19.17 -20.24
CA GLY A 184 -2.22 19.03 -20.13
C GLY A 184 -2.78 18.95 -18.70
N SER A 185 -4.07 18.63 -18.60
CA SER A 185 -4.82 18.64 -17.33
C SER A 185 -4.35 17.60 -16.33
N VAL A 186 -3.76 16.49 -16.79
CA VAL A 186 -3.18 15.45 -15.92
C VAL A 186 -2.03 16.01 -15.07
N LEU A 187 -1.11 16.78 -15.66
CA LEU A 187 -0.03 17.45 -14.91
C LEU A 187 -0.57 18.52 -13.95
N THR A 188 -1.63 19.22 -14.36
CA THR A 188 -2.28 20.23 -13.51
C THR A 188 -2.86 19.58 -12.26
N ARG A 189 -3.59 18.47 -12.41
CA ARG A 189 -4.14 17.68 -11.30
C ARG A 189 -3.04 17.10 -10.42
N ALA A 190 -2.01 16.51 -11.02
CA ALA A 190 -0.85 15.98 -10.29
C ALA A 190 -0.16 17.05 -9.44
N THR A 191 0.04 18.23 -10.00
CA THR A 191 0.61 19.38 -9.27
C THR A 191 -0.27 19.80 -8.11
N GLN A 192 -1.58 19.90 -8.31
CA GLN A 192 -2.53 20.24 -7.25
C GLN A 192 -2.55 19.19 -6.13
N ASP A 193 -2.63 17.91 -6.50
CA ASP A 193 -2.65 16.79 -5.55
C ASP A 193 -1.38 16.80 -4.68
N ILE A 194 -0.19 16.88 -5.28
CA ILE A 194 1.06 16.90 -4.52
C ILE A 194 1.18 18.14 -3.63
N ASN A 195 0.84 19.33 -4.14
CA ASN A 195 0.90 20.55 -3.32
C ASN A 195 -0.11 20.53 -2.17
N ASN A 196 -1.26 19.86 -2.32
CA ASN A 196 -2.23 19.68 -1.24
C ASN A 196 -1.68 18.75 -0.14
N TYR A 197 -0.99 17.67 -0.51
CA TYR A 197 -0.48 16.68 0.44
C TYR A 197 0.90 17.02 1.03
N PHE A 198 1.70 17.82 0.30
CA PHE A 198 3.05 18.23 0.67
C PHE A 198 3.19 19.77 0.56
N PRO A 199 2.46 20.56 1.37
CA PRO A 199 2.42 22.02 1.24
C PRO A 199 3.74 22.74 1.53
N TYR A 200 4.72 22.04 2.12
CA TYR A 200 6.06 22.54 2.38
C TYR A 200 7.02 22.38 1.19
N LEU A 201 6.59 21.67 0.14
CA LEU A 201 7.35 21.49 -1.08
C LEU A 201 6.82 22.44 -2.15
N THR A 202 7.72 23.18 -2.82
CA THR A 202 7.36 23.87 -4.06
C THR A 202 7.42 22.86 -5.20
N PHE A 203 6.27 22.34 -5.62
CA PHE A 203 6.20 21.28 -6.62
C PHE A 203 5.41 21.69 -7.87
N THR A 204 5.88 21.28 -9.04
CA THR A 204 5.15 21.39 -10.31
C THR A 204 5.49 20.17 -11.17
N ALA A 205 4.51 19.30 -11.41
CA ALA A 205 4.73 18.10 -12.19
C ALA A 205 5.17 18.45 -13.62
N SER A 206 6.25 17.84 -14.09
CA SER A 206 6.72 17.89 -15.47
C SER A 206 6.48 16.57 -16.20
N TRP A 207 6.23 15.49 -15.46
CA TRP A 207 5.94 14.18 -16.01
C TRP A 207 5.01 13.37 -15.09
N VAL A 208 4.06 12.67 -15.72
CA VAL A 208 3.13 11.76 -15.05
C VAL A 208 3.00 10.48 -15.85
N PHE A 209 3.09 9.32 -15.22
CA PHE A 209 2.74 8.02 -15.79
C PHE A 209 1.56 7.43 -15.04
N VAL A 210 0.55 6.96 -15.76
CA VAL A 210 -0.66 6.36 -15.21
C VAL A 210 -0.75 4.93 -15.74
N ALA A 211 -0.87 3.95 -14.84
CA ALA A 211 -1.25 2.57 -15.18
C ALA A 211 -2.51 2.19 -14.40
N THR A 212 -3.48 1.61 -15.09
CA THR A 212 -4.80 1.28 -14.54
C THR A 212 -5.14 -0.17 -14.83
N TRP A 213 -5.55 -0.90 -13.81
CA TRP A 213 -6.23 -2.19 -13.90
C TRP A 213 -7.70 -1.90 -13.72
N ASP A 214 -8.48 -1.93 -14.80
CA ASP A 214 -9.93 -1.68 -14.76
C ASP A 214 -10.69 -3.00 -14.77
N LYS A 215 -11.34 -3.33 -13.65
CA LYS A 215 -12.20 -4.51 -13.47
C LYS A 215 -11.51 -5.83 -13.84
N VAL A 216 -10.21 -5.97 -13.58
CA VAL A 216 -9.48 -7.22 -13.85
C VAL A 216 -9.95 -8.30 -12.87
N ALA A 217 -10.12 -9.53 -13.35
CA ALA A 217 -10.55 -10.65 -12.52
C ALA A 217 -9.37 -11.34 -11.85
N TYR A 218 -9.60 -12.00 -10.72
CA TYR A 218 -8.68 -12.97 -10.15
C TYR A 218 -8.71 -14.27 -10.95
N TYR A 219 -7.57 -14.93 -11.12
CA TYR A 219 -7.56 -16.30 -11.63
C TYR A 219 -7.91 -17.30 -10.51
N PRO A 220 -8.68 -18.38 -10.77
CA PRO A 220 -9.44 -18.70 -11.99
C PRO A 220 -10.89 -18.15 -11.97
N VAL A 221 -11.17 -17.17 -11.10
CA VAL A 221 -12.53 -16.69 -10.77
C VAL A 221 -12.89 -15.44 -11.58
N THR A 222 -13.50 -15.65 -12.75
CA THR A 222 -13.71 -14.62 -13.79
C THR A 222 -14.85 -13.63 -13.54
N ASP A 223 -15.67 -13.81 -12.50
CA ASP A 223 -16.76 -12.90 -12.15
C ASP A 223 -16.35 -11.75 -11.20
N THR A 224 -15.13 -11.84 -10.66
CA THR A 224 -14.54 -10.80 -9.80
C THR A 224 -14.18 -9.54 -10.59
N LYS A 225 -14.16 -8.40 -9.90
CA LYS A 225 -13.78 -7.10 -10.47
C LYS A 225 -12.86 -6.39 -9.50
N THR A 226 -11.65 -6.13 -9.95
CA THR A 226 -10.63 -5.44 -9.16
C THR A 226 -10.14 -4.24 -9.96
N SER A 227 -10.37 -3.05 -9.42
CA SER A 227 -10.02 -1.79 -10.07
C SER A 227 -9.09 -0.95 -9.21
N PHE A 228 -7.90 -0.67 -9.74
CA PHE A 228 -6.91 0.18 -9.08
C PHE A 228 -6.01 0.85 -10.12
N GLN A 229 -5.32 1.91 -9.70
CA GLN A 229 -4.48 2.70 -10.55
C GLN A 229 -3.21 3.12 -9.81
N MET A 230 -2.06 2.99 -10.48
CA MET A 230 -0.80 3.54 -10.03
C MET A 230 -0.45 4.77 -10.86
N VAL A 231 -0.06 5.85 -10.18
CA VAL A 231 0.34 7.11 -10.81
C VAL A 231 1.71 7.52 -10.31
N LEU A 232 2.71 7.50 -11.20
CA LEU A 232 4.05 8.00 -10.94
C LEU A 232 4.10 9.46 -11.38
N ILE A 233 4.57 10.35 -10.51
CA ILE A 233 4.58 11.80 -10.73
C ILE A 233 5.99 12.32 -10.43
N SER A 234 6.53 13.17 -11.31
CA SER A 234 7.82 13.81 -11.06
C SER A 234 7.90 15.24 -11.61
N ASP A 235 8.74 16.06 -10.99
CA ASP A 235 9.20 17.36 -11.47
C ASP A 235 10.66 17.34 -11.98
N SER A 236 11.25 16.15 -12.14
CA SER A 236 12.66 15.79 -12.36
C SER A 236 13.56 15.64 -11.13
N SER A 237 13.20 16.26 -9.99
CA SER A 237 13.99 16.20 -8.74
C SER A 237 13.28 15.47 -7.61
N ASN A 238 11.96 15.61 -7.56
CA ASN A 238 11.06 14.96 -6.63
C ASN A 238 10.23 13.93 -7.38
N SER A 239 9.94 12.81 -6.71
CA SER A 239 9.21 11.69 -7.28
C SER A 239 8.16 11.19 -6.30
N PHE A 240 6.96 10.95 -6.80
CA PHE A 240 5.85 10.44 -6.02
C PHE A 240 5.21 9.25 -6.70
N VAL A 241 4.71 8.33 -5.88
CA VAL A 241 3.84 7.23 -6.29
C VAL A 241 2.51 7.42 -5.60
N LEU A 242 1.45 7.48 -6.40
CA LEU A 242 0.08 7.40 -5.90
C LEU A 242 -0.48 6.03 -6.24
N MET A 243 -1.24 5.46 -5.30
CA MET A 243 -2.05 4.27 -5.51
C MET A 243 -3.50 4.65 -5.23
N ASN A 244 -4.33 4.54 -6.25
CA ASN A 244 -5.75 4.84 -6.22
C ASN A 244 -6.53 3.53 -6.30
N TYR A 245 -7.50 3.37 -5.42
CA TYR A 245 -8.28 2.16 -5.26
C TYR A 245 -9.75 2.44 -5.52
N GLY A 246 -10.34 1.70 -6.45
CA GLY A 246 -11.79 1.66 -6.63
C GLY A 246 -12.36 0.35 -6.13
N ASP A 247 -13.40 -0.14 -6.81
CA ASP A 247 -14.03 -1.40 -6.43
C ASP A 247 -13.01 -2.54 -6.53
N ILE A 248 -12.71 -3.14 -5.39
CA ILE A 248 -11.83 -4.30 -5.26
C ILE A 248 -12.62 -5.46 -4.68
N ALA A 249 -12.68 -6.56 -5.44
CA ALA A 249 -13.24 -7.81 -4.96
C ALA A 249 -12.40 -8.39 -3.80
N VAL A 250 -13.04 -9.17 -2.95
CA VAL A 250 -12.30 -9.99 -1.96
C VAL A 250 -11.48 -11.03 -2.70
N ALA A 251 -10.20 -11.17 -2.33
CA ALA A 251 -9.31 -12.16 -2.91
C ALA A 251 -9.25 -13.42 -2.02
N GLY A 252 -9.30 -14.59 -2.65
CA GLY A 252 -9.07 -15.88 -1.97
C GLY A 252 -7.58 -16.24 -1.86
N GLN A 253 -6.74 -15.64 -2.71
CA GLN A 253 -5.30 -15.91 -2.78
C GLN A 253 -4.46 -14.87 -2.02
N GLN A 254 -3.14 -15.07 -2.04
CA GLN A 254 -2.19 -14.12 -1.47
C GLN A 254 -2.18 -12.82 -2.29
N VAL A 255 -2.12 -11.71 -1.58
CA VAL A 255 -2.12 -10.35 -2.13
C VAL A 255 -1.04 -9.55 -1.43
N GLU A 256 -0.44 -8.58 -2.12
CA GLU A 256 0.41 -7.56 -1.52
C GLU A 256 0.14 -6.20 -2.15
N ALA A 257 0.26 -5.11 -1.38
CA ALA A 257 0.20 -3.76 -1.92
C ALA A 257 1.15 -2.83 -1.17
N GLY A 258 1.75 -1.90 -1.90
CA GLY A 258 2.82 -1.04 -1.43
C GLY A 258 4.03 -1.15 -2.34
N TYR A 259 5.23 -1.19 -1.78
CA TYR A 259 6.44 -1.26 -2.58
C TYR A 259 7.59 -1.93 -1.84
N ASP A 260 8.52 -2.49 -2.60
CA ASP A 260 9.76 -3.06 -2.10
C ASP A 260 10.90 -2.75 -3.07
N THR A 261 12.07 -2.49 -2.51
CA THR A 261 13.27 -2.15 -3.29
C THR A 261 14.25 -3.32 -3.30
N ILE A 262 15.24 -3.25 -4.18
CA ILE A 262 16.40 -4.14 -4.20
C ILE A 262 17.00 -4.22 -2.79
N ASN A 263 17.18 -5.45 -2.28
CA ASN A 263 17.64 -5.75 -0.92
C ASN A 263 16.78 -5.13 0.19
N SER A 264 15.53 -4.75 -0.13
CA SER A 264 14.56 -4.13 0.76
C SER A 264 15.10 -2.96 1.58
N THR A 265 15.96 -2.15 0.95
CA THR A 265 16.54 -0.94 1.58
C THR A 265 15.47 0.06 1.98
N ASN A 266 14.38 0.11 1.23
CA ASN A 266 13.14 0.81 1.52
C ASN A 266 11.97 -0.08 1.11
N TYR A 267 10.93 -0.15 1.95
CA TYR A 267 9.72 -0.88 1.63
C TYR A 267 8.54 -0.35 2.44
N PHE A 268 7.33 -0.61 1.95
CA PHE A 268 6.08 -0.30 2.62
C PHE A 268 5.03 -1.35 2.28
N VAL A 269 4.28 -1.77 3.31
CA VAL A 269 3.09 -2.63 3.15
C VAL A 269 1.89 -1.79 3.54
N ILE A 270 0.93 -1.67 2.63
CA ILE A 270 -0.32 -0.97 2.96
C ILE A 270 -1.05 -1.75 4.06
N PRO A 271 -1.44 -1.12 5.18
CA PRO A 271 -2.12 -1.82 6.26
C PRO A 271 -3.40 -2.55 5.78
N GLY A 272 -3.43 -3.88 5.97
CA GLY A 272 -4.53 -4.73 5.55
C GLY A 272 -4.48 -5.20 4.09
N SER A 273 -3.41 -4.88 3.35
CA SER A 273 -3.25 -5.28 1.95
C SER A 273 -2.50 -6.59 1.72
N ASN A 274 -2.06 -7.26 2.79
CA ASN A 274 -1.41 -8.56 2.74
C ASN A 274 -2.36 -9.73 3.10
N ASN A 275 -3.67 -9.47 3.07
CA ASN A 275 -4.71 -10.45 3.34
C ASN A 275 -5.88 -10.21 2.36
N GLY A 276 -6.18 -11.22 1.55
CA GLY A 276 -7.19 -11.14 0.51
C GLY A 276 -8.61 -10.88 1.03
N ILE A 277 -8.90 -11.23 2.28
CA ILE A 277 -10.19 -10.96 2.93
C ILE A 277 -10.39 -9.46 3.20
N SER A 278 -9.31 -8.74 3.53
CA SER A 278 -9.37 -7.32 3.88
C SER A 278 -9.01 -6.37 2.75
N ILE A 279 -8.56 -6.89 1.59
CA ILE A 279 -8.06 -6.07 0.46
C ILE A 279 -9.11 -5.10 -0.10
N SER A 280 -10.39 -5.47 -0.05
CA SER A 280 -11.50 -4.60 -0.47
C SER A 280 -11.63 -3.32 0.35
N ASN A 281 -11.03 -3.26 1.55
CA ASN A 281 -11.00 -2.04 2.36
C ASN A 281 -10.05 -0.96 1.81
N LEU A 282 -9.19 -1.28 0.84
CA LEU A 282 -8.28 -0.31 0.25
C LEU A 282 -9.00 0.89 -0.38
N GLN A 283 -10.20 0.68 -0.94
CA GLN A 283 -11.05 1.75 -1.47
C GLN A 283 -11.46 2.80 -0.41
N ASN A 284 -11.34 2.46 0.87
CA ASN A 284 -11.69 3.32 2.01
C ASN A 284 -10.48 3.71 2.87
N SER A 285 -9.29 3.19 2.56
CA SER A 285 -8.06 3.46 3.33
C SER A 285 -7.26 4.59 2.68
N SER A 286 -6.42 5.26 3.48
CA SER A 286 -5.60 6.38 3.00
C SER A 286 -4.52 6.77 4.02
N ASN A 287 -3.38 7.26 3.54
CA ASN A 287 -2.40 8.01 4.35
C ASN A 287 -2.50 9.53 4.18
N VAL A 288 -3.26 10.04 3.20
CA VAL A 288 -3.44 11.47 2.91
C VAL A 288 -4.84 12.00 3.25
N SER A 289 -5.68 11.18 3.88
CA SER A 289 -7.07 11.51 4.26
C SER A 289 -8.03 11.67 3.08
N ASP A 290 -7.64 11.17 1.90
CA ASP A 290 -8.51 11.06 0.72
C ASP A 290 -8.83 9.57 0.51
N PRO A 291 -10.06 9.10 0.81
CA PRO A 291 -10.40 7.67 0.80
C PRO A 291 -10.06 6.99 -0.54
N GLY A 292 -9.39 5.84 -0.46
CA GLY A 292 -8.96 5.11 -1.65
C GLY A 292 -7.64 5.58 -2.23
N ARG A 293 -6.98 6.57 -1.62
CA ARG A 293 -5.69 7.09 -2.11
C ARG A 293 -4.57 6.97 -1.10
N TRP A 294 -3.48 6.41 -1.59
CA TRP A 294 -2.18 6.38 -0.93
C TRP A 294 -1.18 7.18 -1.73
N VAL A 295 -0.32 7.94 -1.05
CA VAL A 295 0.70 8.77 -1.68
C VAL A 295 2.04 8.59 -0.97
N PHE A 296 3.07 8.26 -1.73
CA PHE A 296 4.42 8.03 -1.23
C PHE A 296 5.40 8.94 -1.96
N ARG A 297 6.26 9.61 -1.20
CA ARG A 297 7.43 10.29 -1.75
C ARG A 297 8.57 9.28 -1.89
N VAL A 298 9.14 9.17 -3.08
CA VAL A 298 10.06 8.08 -3.45
C VAL A 298 11.37 8.57 -4.07
N ASP A 299 11.67 9.87 -4.07
CA ASP A 299 12.95 10.42 -4.55
C ASP A 299 14.12 10.28 -3.58
N GLY A 300 13.86 10.02 -2.29
CA GLY A 300 14.91 9.81 -1.29
C GLY A 300 15.83 8.63 -1.65
N GLY A 301 16.96 8.44 -0.99
CA GLY A 301 17.84 7.28 -1.21
C GLY A 301 18.51 6.79 0.07
N PRO A 302 19.24 5.66 0.04
CA PRO A 302 20.00 5.20 1.20
C PRO A 302 21.03 6.24 1.66
N GLU A 303 21.55 7.08 0.75
CA GLU A 303 22.44 8.20 1.07
C GLU A 303 21.72 9.34 1.82
N THR A 304 20.47 9.65 1.47
CA THR A 304 19.68 10.68 2.17
C THR A 304 19.20 10.23 3.56
N ASN A 305 19.31 8.93 3.86
CA ASN A 305 18.93 8.35 5.14
C ASN A 305 19.99 8.54 6.24
N ARG A 306 21.19 9.06 5.95
CA ARG A 306 22.30 9.02 6.91
C ARG A 306 22.00 9.71 8.25
N GLU A 307 21.25 10.80 8.29
CA GLU A 307 20.96 11.48 9.58
C GLU A 307 19.63 12.23 9.60
N ASN A 308 18.60 11.76 8.87
CA ASN A 308 17.26 12.34 9.01
C ASN A 308 16.61 11.86 10.32
N VAL A 309 17.21 12.25 11.44
CA VAL A 309 16.63 12.14 12.77
C VAL A 309 15.56 13.21 12.88
N VAL A 310 14.31 12.83 12.69
CA VAL A 310 13.18 13.72 12.95
C VAL A 310 12.84 13.65 14.44
N GLY A 311 12.94 14.78 15.12
CA GLY A 311 12.41 14.94 16.47
C GLY A 311 10.88 14.98 16.43
N LEU A 312 10.22 13.99 17.02
CA LEU A 312 8.77 13.96 17.19
C LEU A 312 8.44 14.20 18.65
N GLN A 313 7.60 15.20 18.90
CA GLN A 313 6.99 15.43 20.21
C GLN A 313 5.54 14.93 20.15
N ALA A 314 5.17 13.99 21.02
CA ALA A 314 3.82 13.44 21.09
C ALA A 314 3.24 13.61 22.50
N ASP A 315 2.04 14.18 22.57
CA ASP A 315 1.20 14.19 23.77
C ASP A 315 0.37 12.90 23.81
N LEU A 316 0.55 12.11 24.87
CA LEU A 316 -0.09 10.82 25.03
C LEU A 316 -0.92 10.81 26.31
N VAL A 317 -2.13 10.25 26.20
CA VAL A 317 -2.97 9.88 27.34
C VAL A 317 -2.98 8.37 27.42
N SER A 318 -2.53 7.83 28.54
CA SER A 318 -2.38 6.39 28.76
C SER A 318 -2.82 6.01 30.17
N PHE A 319 -3.41 4.81 30.30
CA PHE A 319 -3.67 4.17 31.60
C PHE A 319 -2.45 3.47 32.19
N LEU A 320 -1.41 3.25 31.38
CA LEU A 320 -0.17 2.61 31.79
C LEU A 320 0.80 3.65 32.35
N ASP A 321 1.58 3.26 33.37
CA ASP A 321 2.74 4.06 33.77
C ASP A 321 3.82 3.94 32.70
N LEU A 322 3.94 4.98 31.89
CA LEU A 322 4.89 5.06 30.78
C LEU A 322 6.33 5.31 31.25
N THR A 323 6.58 5.54 32.54
CA THR A 323 7.94 5.50 33.09
C THR A 323 8.46 4.06 33.22
N GLU A 324 7.56 3.07 33.18
CA GLU A 324 7.94 1.66 33.12
C GLU A 324 8.33 1.26 31.69
N SER A 325 9.52 0.66 31.55
CA SER A 325 10.09 0.29 30.25
C SER A 325 9.18 -0.63 29.42
N ALA A 326 8.51 -1.61 30.05
CA ALA A 326 7.64 -2.54 29.34
C ALA A 326 6.44 -1.83 28.69
N ASN A 327 5.78 -0.93 29.44
CA ASN A 327 4.67 -0.13 28.92
C ASN A 327 5.14 0.84 27.82
N MET A 328 6.32 1.43 27.99
CA MET A 328 6.92 2.30 26.99
C MET A 328 7.18 1.57 25.68
N GLN A 329 7.72 0.35 25.71
CA GLN A 329 7.94 -0.43 24.47
C GLN A 329 6.63 -0.69 23.71
N ILE A 330 5.54 -0.98 24.43
CA ILE A 330 4.21 -1.14 23.81
C ILE A 330 3.77 0.15 23.13
N VAL A 331 3.93 1.29 23.79
CA VAL A 331 3.56 2.61 23.25
C VAL A 331 4.45 3.00 22.07
N LEU A 332 5.76 2.80 22.14
CA LEU A 332 6.67 3.05 21.01
C LEU A 332 6.28 2.21 19.79
N GLN A 333 5.94 0.94 20.01
CA GLN A 333 5.48 0.07 18.93
C GLN A 333 4.16 0.56 18.32
N GLN A 334 3.22 1.04 19.14
CA GLN A 334 1.98 1.65 18.64
C GLN A 334 2.23 2.95 17.87
N ILE A 335 3.10 3.82 18.36
CA ILE A 335 3.48 5.05 17.65
C ILE A 335 4.13 4.71 16.32
N LYS A 336 5.03 3.73 16.28
CA LYS A 336 5.63 3.24 15.04
C LYS A 336 4.56 2.77 14.06
N GLN A 337 3.61 1.96 14.51
CA GLN A 337 2.50 1.50 13.68
C GLN A 337 1.64 2.65 13.15
N GLU A 338 1.35 3.66 13.97
CA GLU A 338 0.60 4.84 13.54
C GLU A 338 1.40 5.68 12.54
N LEU A 339 2.70 5.88 12.74
CA LEU A 339 3.56 6.57 11.77
C LEU A 339 3.63 5.83 10.43
N VAL A 340 3.74 4.50 10.45
CA VAL A 340 3.68 3.68 9.24
C VAL A 340 2.31 3.82 8.57
N LYS A 341 1.19 3.79 9.30
CA LYS A 341 -0.15 4.07 8.71
C LYS A 341 -0.25 5.46 8.07
N LYS A 342 0.59 6.41 8.49
CA LYS A 342 0.71 7.75 7.89
C LYS A 342 1.71 7.83 6.73
N GLY A 343 2.22 6.70 6.24
CA GLY A 343 3.04 6.60 5.03
C GLY A 343 4.55 6.59 5.29
N LEU A 344 5.02 6.52 6.54
CA LEU A 344 6.45 6.33 6.79
C LEU A 344 6.87 4.88 6.46
N PRO A 345 8.08 4.66 5.91
CA PRO A 345 8.60 3.33 5.63
C PRO A 345 8.56 2.39 6.85
N SER A 346 8.33 1.10 6.63
CA SER A 346 8.21 0.10 7.71
C SER A 346 9.54 -0.14 8.49
N ASN A 347 10.67 0.21 7.88
CA ASN A 347 12.01 0.08 8.44
C ASN A 347 12.47 1.27 9.33
N ILE A 348 11.58 2.20 9.68
CA ILE A 348 11.91 3.25 10.66
C ILE A 348 12.18 2.68 12.06
N ASN A 349 13.03 3.35 12.81
CA ASN A 349 13.27 3.11 14.23
C ASN A 349 12.84 4.35 15.04
N LEU A 350 12.34 4.11 16.24
CA LEU A 350 11.97 5.13 17.19
C LEU A 350 12.86 5.00 18.43
N GLU A 351 13.64 6.03 18.70
CA GLU A 351 14.42 6.13 19.92
C GLU A 351 13.81 7.15 20.86
N LEU A 352 13.49 6.70 22.09
CA LEU A 352 12.99 7.57 23.13
C LEU A 352 14.10 8.50 23.63
N ARG A 353 13.89 9.81 23.51
CA ARG A 353 14.80 10.84 24.04
C ARG A 353 14.43 11.25 25.45
N LYS A 354 13.14 11.49 25.69
CA LYS A 354 12.67 12.02 26.97
C LYS A 354 11.19 11.74 27.18
N ILE A 355 10.85 11.48 28.45
CA ILE A 355 9.48 11.39 28.95
C ILE A 355 9.29 12.52 29.96
N LYS A 356 8.16 13.24 29.89
CA LYS A 356 7.73 14.15 30.96
C LYS A 356 6.30 13.84 31.37
N LYS A 357 6.08 13.56 32.66
CA LYS A 357 4.73 13.50 33.23
C LYS A 357 4.17 14.90 33.32
N ILE A 358 3.12 15.17 32.56
CA ILE A 358 2.32 16.38 32.65
C ILE A 358 1.14 16.02 33.56
N ASN A 359 1.17 16.50 34.80
CA ASN A 359 -0.06 16.47 35.60
C ASN A 359 -1.11 17.34 34.87
N PRO A 360 -2.36 16.87 34.75
CA PRO A 360 -3.42 17.67 34.15
C PRO A 360 -3.63 19.00 34.87
#